data_AF-A0A3M1GBB0-F1
#
_entry.id   AF-A0A3M1GBB0-F1
#
_cell.length_a   1.000
_cell.length_b   1.000
_cell.length_c   1.000
_cell.angle_alpha   90.00
_cell.angle_beta   90.00
_cell.angle_gamma   90.00
#
_symmetry.space_group_name_H-M   'P 1'
#
loop_
_entity.id
_entity.type
_entity.pdbx_description
1 polymer ?
#
loop_
_entity_poly.entity_id
_entity_poly.type
_entity_poly.pdbx_seq_one_letter_code
_entity_poly.pdbx_strand_id
1 'polypeptide(L)'
;LRRVINKDFSMEEYERALQALFSEGWQNLKLYFMIGLPTETEEDIREIATMIKETLKMARSFGNKRLQITASISPFVPKPHTPFQWCGQEPLGSMREKIKLLRSLVPKRVDLKFHNLKMSLLEAALSRGTEETGETLLEAMERGAYLSAWTEAFEFDHYLRAQEKTGIDLGQIAQRTYLPEEPLPWDMVDTGVSKEFLWKQYQMALEGKPTTDCQRDHCHLCGLGCKKGQFLKTESPVLSINLPPEQTFKPVTVRVEYAKDGPMRCLSTLEIMNLWVRLFRRAGVRLAYSEGFSPSPRISMGPALVVGVASEAEYFDISLHPPFDIVRMKETLQALCPEGLRVKRLVFVHRKVPSLTSFITRYHYEVNLGKGTSLTLNQIKGAFSEFLAGFDIIDRGRVKLTFQERPDRRMKLREVLEGLFNRKMEEMEIKRTRMEGQHRGRYLDPIELIEVAGRDK
;
A
#
# COMPACT_ATOMS: atom_id res chain seq x y z
N LEU A 1 17.05 21.16 -9.80
CA LEU A 1 16.77 20.11 -8.77
C LEU A 1 17.37 18.70 -8.99
N ARG A 2 17.31 18.08 -10.18
CA ARG A 2 17.69 16.64 -10.37
C ARG A 2 19.08 16.25 -9.86
N ARG A 3 20.08 17.09 -10.08
CA ARG A 3 21.47 16.86 -9.61
C ARG A 3 21.58 16.85 -8.09
N VAL A 4 20.79 17.69 -7.40
CA VAL A 4 20.76 17.78 -5.93
C VAL A 4 20.41 16.42 -5.32
N ILE A 5 19.41 15.74 -5.87
CA ILE A 5 18.98 14.40 -5.44
C ILE A 5 19.68 13.25 -6.20
N ASN A 6 20.78 13.56 -6.89
CA ASN A 6 21.59 12.62 -7.66
C ASN A 6 20.78 11.77 -8.67
N LYS A 7 19.75 12.34 -9.29
CA LYS A 7 19.03 11.71 -10.40
C LYS A 7 19.73 12.03 -11.71
N ASP A 8 20.41 11.02 -12.23
CA ASP A 8 21.20 11.12 -13.46
C ASP A 8 20.35 10.77 -14.69
N PHE A 9 19.48 11.70 -15.09
CA PHE A 9 18.90 11.66 -16.43
C PHE A 9 18.61 13.07 -16.97
N SER A 10 18.80 13.25 -18.27
CA SER A 10 18.59 14.51 -18.99
C SER A 10 17.14 14.68 -19.49
N MET A 11 16.80 15.86 -20.02
CA MET A 11 15.48 16.04 -20.66
C MET A 11 15.37 15.21 -21.95
N GLU A 12 16.47 15.07 -22.68
CA GLU A 12 16.53 14.24 -23.89
C GLU A 12 16.31 12.76 -23.55
N GLU A 13 16.86 12.27 -22.44
CA GLU A 13 16.60 10.92 -21.94
C GLU A 13 15.15 10.71 -21.52
N TYR A 14 14.57 11.72 -20.85
CA TYR A 14 13.15 11.72 -20.51
C TYR A 14 12.28 11.61 -21.76
N GLU A 15 12.56 12.41 -22.78
CA GLU A 15 11.82 12.38 -24.06
C GLU A 15 12.00 11.06 -24.81
N ARG A 16 13.22 10.51 -24.85
CA ARG A 16 13.48 9.18 -25.43
C ARG A 16 12.70 8.07 -24.74
N ALA A 17 12.63 8.10 -23.41
CA ALA A 17 11.83 7.14 -22.65
C ALA A 17 10.33 7.26 -22.97
N LEU A 18 9.81 8.49 -23.05
CA LEU A 18 8.42 8.72 -23.46
C LEU A 18 8.14 8.26 -24.88
N GLN A 19 9.07 8.52 -25.81
CA GLN A 19 8.95 8.09 -27.20
C GLN A 19 8.82 6.57 -27.30
N ALA A 20 9.68 5.83 -26.60
CA ALA A 20 9.62 4.37 -26.54
C ALA A 20 8.26 3.90 -25.98
N LEU A 21 7.82 4.46 -24.84
CA LEU A 21 6.53 4.12 -24.24
C LEU A 21 5.35 4.39 -25.17
N PHE A 22 5.31 5.52 -25.87
CA PHE A 22 4.18 5.82 -26.75
C PHE A 22 4.22 5.06 -28.07
N SER A 23 5.41 4.68 -28.57
CA SER A 23 5.53 3.80 -29.74
C SER A 23 4.95 2.41 -29.49
N GLU A 24 5.01 1.93 -28.24
CA GLU A 24 4.43 0.66 -27.79
C GLU A 24 2.95 0.78 -27.40
N GLY A 25 2.30 1.93 -27.65
CA GLY A 25 0.87 2.11 -27.48
C GLY A 25 0.37 2.29 -26.04
N TRP A 26 1.25 2.62 -25.08
CA TRP A 26 0.86 2.82 -23.68
C TRP A 26 -0.13 3.99 -23.50
N GLN A 27 -1.26 3.72 -22.83
CA GLN A 27 -2.36 4.69 -22.67
C GLN A 27 -2.46 5.30 -21.27
N ASN A 28 -1.73 4.76 -20.29
CA ASN A 28 -1.73 5.22 -18.91
C ASN A 28 -0.29 5.45 -18.47
N LEU A 29 0.00 6.64 -17.93
CA LEU A 29 1.33 6.99 -17.45
C LEU A 29 1.24 7.58 -16.04
N LYS A 30 2.10 7.09 -15.14
CA LYS A 30 2.21 7.61 -13.78
C LYS A 30 3.56 8.29 -13.58
N LEU A 31 3.53 9.58 -13.26
CA LEU A 31 4.71 10.39 -13.00
C LEU A 31 4.85 10.66 -11.50
N TYR A 32 6.08 10.65 -11.00
CA TYR A 32 6.37 10.86 -9.58
C TYR A 32 7.29 12.06 -9.40
N PHE A 33 6.81 13.05 -8.65
CA PHE A 33 7.53 14.28 -8.34
C PHE A 33 7.63 14.48 -6.84
N MET A 34 8.66 15.21 -6.42
CA MET A 34 8.82 15.67 -5.05
C MET A 34 8.83 17.20 -5.02
N ILE A 35 8.35 17.77 -3.93
CA ILE A 35 8.43 19.21 -3.63
C ILE A 35 9.00 19.42 -2.23
N GLY A 36 9.58 20.59 -1.98
CA GLY A 36 10.21 20.93 -0.71
C GLY A 36 11.60 20.36 -0.52
N LEU A 37 12.30 20.09 -1.63
CA LEU A 37 13.69 19.67 -1.59
C LEU A 37 14.62 20.84 -1.21
N PRO A 38 15.78 20.58 -0.61
CA PRO A 38 16.81 21.60 -0.43
C PRO A 38 17.17 22.27 -1.76
N THR A 39 17.46 23.57 -1.70
CA THR A 39 17.74 24.45 -2.85
C THR A 39 16.61 24.57 -3.89
N GLU A 40 15.42 24.03 -3.64
CA GLU A 40 14.30 24.12 -4.57
C GLU A 40 13.81 25.56 -4.72
N THR A 41 13.67 25.99 -5.97
CA THR A 41 13.17 27.31 -6.35
C THR A 41 11.76 27.23 -6.92
N GLU A 42 11.10 28.38 -7.06
CA GLU A 42 9.82 28.45 -7.77
C GLU A 42 9.94 27.96 -9.23
N GLU A 43 11.09 28.18 -9.88
CA GLU A 43 11.32 27.72 -11.25
C GLU A 43 11.34 26.18 -11.33
N ASP A 44 11.95 25.49 -10.36
CA ASP A 44 11.91 24.02 -10.31
C ASP A 44 10.46 23.50 -10.21
N ILE A 45 9.57 24.23 -9.50
CA ILE A 45 8.14 23.91 -9.43
C ILE A 45 7.44 24.13 -10.78
N ARG A 46 7.80 25.19 -11.51
CA ARG A 46 7.28 25.44 -12.86
C ARG A 46 7.76 24.37 -13.85
N GLU A 47 9.00 23.91 -13.72
CA GLU A 47 9.56 22.83 -14.55
C GLU A 47 8.78 21.51 -14.41
N ILE A 48 8.27 21.17 -13.22
CA ILE A 48 7.40 19.99 -13.05
C ILE A 48 6.17 20.09 -13.98
N ALA A 49 5.53 21.25 -14.04
CA ALA A 49 4.39 21.46 -14.93
C ALA A 49 4.80 21.43 -16.41
N THR A 50 6.00 21.93 -16.74
CA THR A 50 6.59 21.85 -18.09
C THR A 50 6.83 20.40 -18.51
N MET A 51 7.44 19.57 -17.66
CA MET A 51 7.65 18.14 -17.95
C MET A 51 6.33 17.40 -18.23
N ILE A 52 5.28 17.70 -17.45
CA ILE A 52 3.94 17.13 -17.67
C ILE A 52 3.36 17.59 -19.02
N LYS A 53 3.51 18.88 -19.37
CA LYS A 53 3.03 19.43 -20.64
C LYS A 53 3.75 18.84 -21.85
N GLU A 54 5.08 18.67 -21.78
CA GLU A 54 5.86 18.01 -22.84
C GLU A 54 5.45 16.54 -22.99
N THR A 55 5.16 15.85 -21.90
CA THR A 55 4.61 14.48 -21.94
C THR A 55 3.30 14.41 -22.72
N LEU A 56 2.39 15.35 -22.45
CA LEU A 56 1.10 15.44 -23.17
C LEU A 56 1.28 15.77 -24.65
N LYS A 57 2.25 16.63 -24.97
CA LYS A 57 2.58 17.02 -26.35
C LYS A 57 3.17 15.84 -27.13
N MET A 58 4.12 15.13 -26.53
CA MET A 58 4.71 13.91 -27.11
C MET A 58 3.65 12.83 -27.33
N ALA A 59 2.74 12.61 -26.37
CA ALA A 59 1.65 11.65 -26.57
C ALA A 59 0.77 12.01 -27.78
N ARG A 60 0.50 13.30 -28.01
CA ARG A 60 -0.29 13.77 -29.16
C ARG A 60 0.42 13.54 -30.49
N SER A 61 1.74 13.69 -30.58
CA SER A 61 2.48 13.43 -31.82
C SER A 61 2.45 11.95 -32.21
N PHE A 62 2.29 11.03 -31.25
CA PHE A 62 2.06 9.60 -31.47
C PHE A 62 0.57 9.24 -31.66
N GLY A 63 -0.31 10.22 -31.88
CA GLY A 63 -1.75 9.98 -32.05
C GLY A 63 -2.50 9.59 -30.78
N ASN A 64 -1.84 9.54 -29.63
CA ASN A 64 -2.43 9.18 -28.34
C ASN A 64 -3.18 10.36 -27.70
N LYS A 65 -4.36 10.66 -28.24
CA LYS A 65 -5.23 11.74 -27.73
C LYS A 65 -5.86 11.43 -26.37
N ARG A 66 -5.92 10.14 -25.99
CA ARG A 66 -6.61 9.63 -24.78
C ARG A 66 -5.66 9.27 -23.62
N LEU A 67 -4.37 9.63 -23.72
CA LEU A 67 -3.41 9.38 -22.64
C LEU A 67 -3.94 9.90 -21.29
N GLN A 68 -4.03 8.99 -20.32
CA GLN A 68 -4.29 9.31 -18.93
C GLN A 68 -2.97 9.48 -18.20
N ILE A 69 -2.76 10.67 -17.62
CA ILE A 69 -1.59 10.94 -16.78
C ILE A 69 -2.04 11.11 -15.34
N THR A 70 -1.48 10.33 -14.44
CA THR A 70 -1.53 10.59 -13.00
C THR A 70 -0.16 11.08 -12.54
N ALA A 71 -0.07 12.31 -12.01
CA ALA A 71 1.16 12.80 -11.39
C ALA A 71 1.01 12.75 -9.87
N SER A 72 1.87 11.99 -9.20
CA SER A 72 1.95 11.89 -7.74
C SER A 72 3.03 12.83 -7.21
N ILE A 73 2.63 13.82 -6.41
CA ILE A 73 3.48 14.86 -5.83
C ILE A 73 3.58 14.59 -4.32
N SER A 74 4.79 14.34 -3.85
CA SER A 74 5.06 14.04 -2.43
C SER A 74 5.97 15.12 -1.83
N PRO A 75 5.67 15.65 -0.62
CA PRO A 75 6.62 16.48 0.10
C PRO A 75 7.90 15.70 0.38
N PHE A 76 9.03 16.40 0.37
CA PHE A 76 10.28 15.85 0.82
C PHE A 76 10.22 15.58 2.33
N VAL A 77 10.68 14.39 2.73
CA VAL A 77 10.78 13.96 4.12
C VAL A 77 12.25 13.64 4.39
N PRO A 78 12.97 14.43 5.18
CA PRO A 78 14.35 14.14 5.54
C PRO A 78 14.43 12.81 6.30
N LYS A 79 15.34 11.92 5.89
CA LYS A 79 15.51 10.59 6.49
C LYS A 79 16.88 10.43 7.14
N PRO A 80 16.96 9.78 8.32
CA PRO A 80 18.21 9.31 8.91
C PRO A 80 19.10 8.56 7.92
N HIS A 81 20.41 8.65 8.12
CA HIS A 81 21.42 7.94 7.33
C HIS A 81 21.38 8.24 5.82
N THR A 82 20.86 9.42 5.46
CA THR A 82 20.90 9.94 4.09
C THR A 82 21.69 11.25 4.07
N PRO A 83 22.21 11.68 2.90
CA PRO A 83 22.85 12.99 2.78
C PRO A 83 21.93 14.14 3.25
N PHE A 84 20.61 13.98 3.17
CA PHE A 84 19.68 15.02 3.60
C PHE A 84 19.24 14.91 5.07
N GLN A 85 19.88 14.07 5.88
CA GLN A 85 19.54 13.95 7.30
C GLN A 85 19.74 15.26 8.09
N TRP A 86 20.53 16.20 7.55
CA TRP A 86 20.89 17.47 8.17
C TRP A 86 19.86 18.57 7.97
N CYS A 87 19.02 18.48 6.93
CA CYS A 87 18.02 19.50 6.67
C CYS A 87 16.67 19.18 7.33
N GLY A 88 15.95 20.22 7.73
CA GLY A 88 14.56 20.11 8.15
C GLY A 88 13.61 19.96 6.97
N GLN A 89 12.43 19.43 7.24
CA GLN A 89 11.32 19.50 6.29
C GLN A 89 10.87 20.96 6.15
N GLU A 90 10.51 21.37 4.94
CA GLU A 90 10.01 22.71 4.70
C GLU A 90 8.62 22.93 5.36
N PRO A 91 8.32 24.12 5.91
CA PRO A 91 7.06 24.36 6.61
C PRO A 91 5.81 24.10 5.74
N LEU A 92 4.75 23.59 6.39
CA LEU A 92 3.49 23.24 5.70
C LEU A 92 2.86 24.42 4.95
N GLY A 93 3.05 25.65 5.42
CA GLY A 93 2.57 26.86 4.74
C GLY A 93 3.18 27.02 3.35
N SER A 94 4.51 26.92 3.23
CA SER A 94 5.22 27.00 1.95
C SER A 94 4.80 25.85 1.02
N MET A 95 4.67 24.62 1.56
CA MET A 95 4.19 23.46 0.79
C MET A 95 2.80 23.69 0.18
N ARG A 96 1.89 24.34 0.90
CA ARG A 96 0.55 24.66 0.36
C ARG A 96 0.63 25.62 -0.82
N GLU A 97 1.48 26.62 -0.76
CA GLU A 97 1.65 27.58 -1.87
C GLU A 97 2.26 26.90 -3.10
N LYS A 98 3.24 26.01 -2.93
CA LYS A 98 3.80 25.21 -4.06
C LYS A 98 2.74 24.30 -4.70
N ILE A 99 1.90 23.65 -3.89
CA ILE A 99 0.78 22.84 -4.38
C ILE A 99 -0.21 23.71 -5.16
N LYS A 100 -0.54 24.91 -4.65
CA LYS A 100 -1.44 25.87 -5.31
C LYS A 100 -0.88 26.33 -6.65
N LEU A 101 0.41 26.62 -6.72
CA LEU A 101 1.12 26.96 -7.96
C LEU A 101 1.07 25.79 -8.98
N LEU A 102 1.40 24.56 -8.57
CA LEU A 102 1.31 23.40 -9.46
C LEU A 102 -0.09 23.19 -10.02
N ARG A 103 -1.12 23.33 -9.17
CA ARG A 103 -2.52 23.21 -9.60
C ARG A 103 -2.93 24.28 -10.62
N SER A 104 -2.37 25.48 -10.55
CA SER A 104 -2.67 26.54 -11.52
C SER A 104 -1.95 26.35 -12.86
N LEU A 105 -0.78 25.71 -12.85
CA LEU A 105 0.05 25.51 -14.05
C LEU A 105 -0.27 24.24 -14.84
N VAL A 106 -0.72 23.18 -14.16
CA VAL A 106 -0.96 21.86 -14.77
C VAL A 106 -2.36 21.78 -15.40
N PRO A 107 -2.50 21.24 -16.62
CA PRO A 107 -3.80 21.08 -17.26
C PRO A 107 -4.78 20.20 -16.46
N LYS A 108 -6.05 20.61 -16.38
CA LYS A 108 -7.13 19.88 -15.65
C LYS A 108 -7.33 18.41 -16.05
N ARG A 109 -6.87 18.01 -17.25
CA ARG A 109 -6.94 16.61 -17.73
C ARG A 109 -5.93 15.67 -17.07
N VAL A 110 -4.98 16.20 -16.31
CA VAL A 110 -3.98 15.43 -15.56
C VAL A 110 -4.50 15.22 -14.15
N ASP A 111 -4.49 13.96 -13.70
CA ASP A 111 -4.88 13.59 -12.35
C ASP A 111 -3.70 13.88 -11.40
N LEU A 112 -3.76 15.02 -10.71
CA LEU A 112 -2.78 15.42 -9.71
C LEU A 112 -3.13 14.80 -8.34
N LYS A 113 -2.26 13.91 -7.86
CA LYS A 113 -2.36 13.29 -6.53
C LYS A 113 -1.31 13.89 -5.61
N PHE A 114 -1.76 14.52 -4.53
CA PHE A 114 -0.87 15.08 -3.51
C PHE A 114 -0.86 14.17 -2.29
N HIS A 115 0.33 13.88 -1.76
CA HIS A 115 0.44 13.25 -0.45
C HIS A 115 -0.09 14.19 0.64
N ASN A 116 -0.62 13.62 1.72
CA ASN A 116 -1.17 14.41 2.82
C ASN A 116 -0.03 15.15 3.55
N LEU A 117 -0.11 16.48 3.59
CA LEU A 117 0.93 17.32 4.20
C LEU A 117 1.09 17.05 5.70
N LYS A 118 -0.02 16.83 6.42
CA LYS A 118 0.00 16.52 7.86
C LYS A 118 0.61 15.14 8.12
N MET A 119 0.31 14.16 7.27
CA MET A 119 0.97 12.85 7.33
C MET A 119 2.47 12.98 7.08
N SER A 120 2.88 13.75 6.06
CA SER A 120 4.29 13.98 5.73
C SER A 120 5.05 14.66 6.88
N LEU A 121 4.38 15.52 7.66
CA LEU A 121 4.93 16.12 8.88
C LEU A 121 5.19 15.05 9.94
N LEU A 122 4.22 14.18 10.20
CA LEU A 122 4.37 13.09 11.17
C LEU A 122 5.47 12.13 10.73
N GLU A 123 5.53 11.77 9.45
CA GLU A 123 6.61 10.94 8.90
C GLU A 123 7.99 11.56 9.14
N ALA A 124 8.13 12.87 8.92
CA ALA A 124 9.38 13.59 9.19
C ALA A 124 9.71 13.61 10.67
N ALA A 125 8.74 13.97 11.52
CA ALA A 125 8.92 14.03 12.97
C ALA A 125 9.31 12.67 13.55
N LEU A 126 8.56 11.61 13.23
CA LEU A 126 8.80 10.26 13.73
C LEU A 126 10.09 9.64 13.19
N SER A 127 10.50 9.98 11.96
CA SER A 127 11.79 9.53 11.44
C SER A 127 12.98 10.22 12.12
N ARG A 128 12.75 11.37 12.76
CA ARG A 128 13.81 12.25 13.30
C ARG A 128 13.70 12.46 14.81
N GLY A 129 12.75 11.78 15.45
CA GLY A 129 12.41 11.94 16.85
C GLY A 129 13.41 11.25 17.77
N THR A 130 13.30 11.58 19.04
CA THR A 130 14.00 10.95 20.16
C THR A 130 13.06 9.98 20.89
N GLU A 131 13.55 9.34 21.95
CA GLU A 131 12.71 8.56 22.87
C GLU A 131 11.51 9.36 23.39
N GLU A 132 11.70 10.65 23.69
CA GLU A 132 10.64 11.57 24.14
C GLU A 132 9.52 11.70 23.09
N THR A 133 9.84 11.65 21.79
CA THR A 133 8.82 11.66 20.72
C THR A 133 7.88 10.45 20.82
N GLY A 134 8.37 9.35 21.40
CA GLY A 134 7.57 8.17 21.73
C GLY A 134 6.47 8.45 22.75
N GLU A 135 6.68 9.36 23.70
CA GLU A 135 5.65 9.75 24.68
C GLU A 135 4.46 10.45 24.01
N THR A 136 4.73 11.35 23.07
CA THR A 136 3.69 12.00 22.26
C THR A 136 2.94 10.99 21.40
N LEU A 137 3.64 10.00 20.83
CA LEU A 137 3.01 8.95 20.03
C LEU A 137 2.12 8.05 20.89
N LEU A 138 2.58 7.68 22.08
CA LEU A 138 1.81 6.91 23.06
C LEU A 138 0.55 7.66 23.46
N GLU A 139 0.66 8.94 23.80
CA GLU A 139 -0.48 9.79 24.14
C GLU A 139 -1.46 9.93 22.96
N ALA A 140 -0.97 10.10 21.73
CA ALA A 140 -1.81 10.15 20.55
C ALA A 140 -2.56 8.83 20.34
N MET A 141 -1.89 7.69 20.57
CA MET A 141 -2.49 6.36 20.49
C MET A 141 -3.58 6.17 21.56
N GLU A 142 -3.32 6.54 22.82
CA GLU A 142 -4.31 6.51 23.91
C GLU A 142 -5.55 7.36 23.60
N ARG A 143 -5.40 8.40 22.77
CA ARG A 143 -6.49 9.24 22.27
C ARG A 143 -7.22 8.70 21.05
N GLY A 144 -6.77 7.59 20.47
CA GLY A 144 -7.42 6.97 19.33
C GLY A 144 -6.65 7.02 18.01
N ALA A 145 -5.38 7.46 17.98
CA ALA A 145 -4.55 7.46 16.78
C ALA A 145 -4.06 6.04 16.40
N TYR A 146 -5.00 5.16 16.03
CA TYR A 146 -4.73 3.83 15.52
C TYR A 146 -4.82 3.81 13.99
N LEU A 147 -4.00 2.99 13.33
CA LEU A 147 -4.01 2.81 11.87
C LEU A 147 -3.87 4.14 11.09
N SER A 148 -3.08 5.08 11.60
CA SER A 148 -2.97 6.42 11.03
C SER A 148 -2.43 6.44 9.59
N ALA A 149 -1.73 5.37 9.15
CA ALA A 149 -1.31 5.21 7.76
C ALA A 149 -2.48 5.05 6.75
N TRP A 150 -3.70 4.73 7.22
CA TRP A 150 -4.89 4.63 6.40
C TRP A 150 -5.64 5.96 6.40
N THR A 151 -5.86 6.51 5.20
CA THR A 151 -6.51 7.83 5.02
C THR A 151 -7.85 7.92 5.75
N GLU A 152 -8.62 6.83 5.81
CA GLU A 152 -9.93 6.79 6.45
C GLU A 152 -9.89 6.80 7.99
N ALA A 153 -8.73 6.48 8.59
CA ALA A 153 -8.52 6.48 10.04
C ALA A 153 -7.60 7.63 10.50
N PHE A 154 -7.08 8.43 9.56
CA PHE A 154 -6.09 9.45 9.88
C PHE A 154 -6.72 10.71 10.49
N GLU A 155 -6.65 10.83 11.82
CA GLU A 155 -7.08 12.00 12.58
C GLU A 155 -5.88 12.76 13.19
N PHE A 156 -5.45 13.83 12.52
CA PHE A 156 -4.30 14.63 12.97
C PHE A 156 -4.49 15.33 14.33
N ASP A 157 -5.74 15.56 14.73
CA ASP A 157 -6.09 16.23 15.99
C ASP A 157 -5.60 15.45 17.23
N HIS A 158 -5.57 14.11 17.16
CA HIS A 158 -5.01 13.28 18.24
C HIS A 158 -3.55 13.66 18.53
N TYR A 159 -2.77 13.93 17.48
CA TYR A 159 -1.37 14.34 17.62
C TYR A 159 -1.25 15.78 18.12
N LEU A 160 -2.13 16.71 17.70
CA LEU A 160 -2.12 18.08 18.25
C LEU A 160 -2.35 18.08 19.76
N ARG A 161 -3.37 17.36 20.23
CA ARG A 161 -3.67 17.26 21.67
C ARG A 161 -2.59 16.51 22.45
N ALA A 162 -1.95 15.53 21.82
CA ALA A 162 -0.82 14.83 22.43
C ALA A 162 0.38 15.78 22.64
N GLN A 163 0.66 16.64 21.66
CA GLN A 163 1.70 17.67 21.79
C GLN A 163 1.35 18.70 22.86
N GLU A 164 0.08 19.11 22.99
CA GLU A 164 -0.37 20.02 24.05
C GLU A 164 -0.13 19.44 25.46
N LYS A 165 -0.33 18.12 25.64
CA LYS A 165 -0.11 17.45 26.93
C LYS A 165 1.36 17.19 27.23
N THR A 166 2.11 16.73 26.23
CA THR A 166 3.52 16.34 26.40
C THR A 166 4.49 17.52 26.30
N GLY A 167 4.07 18.64 25.69
CA GLY A 167 4.92 19.79 25.42
C GLY A 167 5.90 19.60 24.25
N ILE A 168 5.85 18.46 23.57
CA ILE A 168 6.76 18.11 22.47
C ILE A 168 6.14 18.57 21.15
N ASP A 169 6.83 19.40 20.38
CA ASP A 169 6.35 19.91 19.09
C ASP A 169 6.92 19.08 17.92
N LEU A 170 6.09 18.22 17.34
CA LEU A 170 6.42 17.38 16.19
C LEU A 170 6.75 18.23 14.95
N GLY A 171 6.16 19.42 14.83
CA GLY A 171 6.46 20.37 13.77
C GLY A 171 7.88 20.92 13.87
N GLN A 172 8.34 21.26 15.08
CA GLN A 172 9.72 21.67 15.34
C GLN A 172 10.71 20.53 15.06
N ILE A 173 10.40 19.31 15.48
CA ILE A 173 11.26 18.13 15.22
C ILE A 173 11.39 17.89 13.70
N ALA A 174 10.27 17.93 12.97
CA ALA A 174 10.28 17.76 11.52
C ALA A 174 11.11 18.83 10.79
N GLN A 175 11.00 20.09 11.24
CA GLN A 175 11.63 21.26 10.61
C GLN A 175 13.06 21.54 11.11
N ARG A 176 13.52 20.84 12.15
CA ARG A 176 14.86 21.05 12.71
C ARG A 176 15.93 20.72 11.69
N THR A 177 16.87 21.64 11.51
CA THR A 177 18.16 21.42 10.82
C THR A 177 19.24 21.09 11.85
N TYR A 178 20.23 20.29 11.48
CA TYR A 178 21.35 19.90 12.33
C TYR A 178 22.67 20.36 11.74
N LEU A 179 23.57 20.83 12.59
CA LEU A 179 24.97 21.07 12.26
C LEU A 179 25.75 19.73 12.20
N PRO A 180 26.87 19.65 11.46
CA PRO A 180 27.62 18.41 11.27
C PRO A 180 28.13 17.79 12.58
N GLU A 181 28.52 18.63 13.54
CA GLU A 181 29.07 18.23 14.83
C GLU A 181 27.99 17.92 15.87
N GLU A 182 26.71 18.25 15.58
CA GLU A 182 25.62 17.93 16.51
C GLU A 182 25.42 16.41 16.60
N PRO A 183 25.17 15.89 17.81
CA PRO A 183 24.69 14.51 17.96
C PRO A 183 23.30 14.40 17.34
N LEU A 184 23.11 13.39 16.49
CA LEU A 184 21.82 13.09 15.87
C LEU A 184 21.07 12.04 16.70
N PRO A 185 19.73 12.13 16.84
CA PRO A 185 18.94 11.15 17.60
C PRO A 185 19.14 9.69 17.18
N TRP A 186 19.54 9.46 15.91
CA TRP A 186 19.74 8.14 15.32
C TRP A 186 21.22 7.75 15.20
N ASP A 187 22.17 8.50 15.78
CA ASP A 187 23.61 8.17 15.73
C ASP A 187 23.92 6.82 16.39
N MET A 188 23.03 6.30 17.24
CA MET A 188 23.13 4.97 17.84
C MET A 188 22.99 3.80 16.85
N VAL A 189 22.51 4.06 15.62
CA VAL A 189 22.31 3.04 14.59
C VAL A 189 23.46 3.11 13.58
N ASP A 190 24.32 2.09 13.59
CA ASP A 190 25.36 1.95 12.58
C ASP A 190 24.84 1.29 11.31
N THR A 191 24.90 2.01 10.19
CA THR A 191 24.54 1.49 8.84
C THR A 191 25.76 1.11 8.01
N GLY A 192 26.97 1.30 8.54
CA GLY A 192 28.26 1.16 7.86
C GLY A 192 28.63 2.35 6.98
N VAL A 193 27.71 3.30 6.73
CA VAL A 193 28.01 4.54 5.99
C VAL A 193 28.44 5.63 6.97
N SER A 194 29.63 6.19 6.77
CA SER A 194 30.23 7.23 7.60
C SER A 194 29.46 8.56 7.56
N LYS A 195 29.37 9.23 8.71
CA LYS A 195 28.69 10.51 8.89
C LYS A 195 29.40 11.62 8.10
N GLU A 196 30.73 11.55 8.00
CA GLU A 196 31.59 12.45 7.22
C GLU A 196 31.29 12.36 5.72
N PHE A 197 31.09 11.15 5.20
CA PHE A 197 30.67 10.95 3.82
C PHE A 197 29.30 11.58 3.57
N LEU A 198 28.31 11.30 4.42
CA LEU A 198 26.96 11.84 4.28
C LEU A 198 26.95 13.37 4.34
N TRP A 199 27.75 13.97 5.21
CA TRP A 199 27.93 15.42 5.26
C TRP A 199 28.55 15.98 3.98
N LYS A 200 29.61 15.36 3.47
CA LYS A 200 30.21 15.77 2.19
C LYS A 200 29.20 15.67 1.04
N GLN A 201 28.41 14.60 1.00
CA GLN A 201 27.36 14.41 -0.01
C GLN A 201 26.28 15.49 0.11
N TYR A 202 25.91 15.91 1.32
CA TYR A 202 24.98 17.01 1.55
C TYR A 202 25.50 18.32 0.97
N GLN A 203 26.77 18.66 1.26
CA GLN A 203 27.40 19.88 0.74
C GLN A 203 27.46 19.87 -0.80
N MET A 204 27.86 18.74 -1.39
CA MET A 204 27.82 18.57 -2.85
C MET A 204 26.42 18.74 -3.42
N ALA A 205 25.40 18.18 -2.76
CA ALA A 205 24.01 18.34 -3.16
C ALA A 205 23.56 19.80 -3.12
N LEU A 206 23.90 20.57 -2.08
CA LEU A 206 23.61 22.00 -1.99
C LEU A 206 24.27 22.83 -3.12
N GLU A 207 25.41 22.38 -3.62
CA GLU A 207 26.10 22.97 -4.77
C GLU A 207 25.60 22.43 -6.12
N GLY A 208 24.64 21.50 -6.12
CA GLY A 208 24.14 20.84 -7.32
C GLY A 208 25.19 19.95 -8.03
N LYS A 209 26.23 19.53 -7.30
CA LYS A 209 27.28 18.62 -7.80
C LYS A 209 26.84 17.17 -7.61
N PRO A 210 26.67 16.39 -8.69
CA PRO A 210 26.31 14.98 -8.57
C PRO A 210 27.49 14.16 -8.06
N THR A 211 27.17 13.01 -7.48
CA THR A 211 28.15 11.97 -7.15
C THR A 211 28.02 10.85 -8.15
N THR A 212 29.11 10.51 -8.80
CA THR A 212 29.10 9.54 -9.89
C THR A 212 28.96 8.10 -9.38
N ASP A 213 28.74 7.15 -10.28
CA ASP A 213 28.54 5.75 -9.91
C ASP A 213 29.87 5.14 -9.39
N CYS A 214 29.89 4.73 -8.13
CA CYS A 214 31.08 4.16 -7.52
C CYS A 214 31.50 2.80 -8.10
N GLN A 215 30.64 2.15 -8.90
CA GLN A 215 30.92 0.93 -9.63
C GLN A 215 31.64 1.19 -10.95
N ARG A 216 31.30 2.30 -11.62
CA ARG A 216 31.81 2.63 -12.96
C ARG A 216 33.03 3.53 -12.91
N ASP A 217 33.04 4.46 -11.97
CA ASP A 217 34.05 5.50 -11.89
C ASP A 217 35.10 5.16 -10.83
N HIS A 218 34.82 5.47 -9.56
CA HIS A 218 35.76 5.24 -8.45
C HIS A 218 35.04 5.19 -7.09
N CYS A 219 35.71 4.61 -6.09
CA CYS A 219 35.21 4.55 -4.73
C CYS A 219 35.17 5.95 -4.08
N HIS A 220 34.01 6.34 -3.53
CA HIS A 220 33.81 7.61 -2.82
C HIS A 220 34.08 7.54 -1.31
N LEU A 221 34.62 6.41 -0.83
CA LEU A 221 34.98 6.17 0.58
C LEU A 221 33.80 6.36 1.54
N CYS A 222 32.66 5.74 1.23
CA CYS A 222 31.45 5.89 2.05
C CYS A 222 31.52 5.25 3.44
N GLY A 223 32.47 4.34 3.70
CA GLY A 223 32.63 3.66 4.99
C GLY A 223 32.30 2.17 4.99
N LEU A 224 31.59 1.67 3.96
CA LEU A 224 31.16 0.27 3.85
C LEU A 224 32.29 -0.78 3.73
N GLY A 225 33.54 -0.36 3.75
CA GLY A 225 34.69 -1.29 3.74
C GLY A 225 34.87 -2.09 2.45
N CYS A 226 34.23 -1.70 1.34
CA CYS A 226 34.43 -2.34 0.04
C CYS A 226 35.92 -2.27 -0.34
N LYS A 227 36.59 -3.42 -0.45
CA LYS A 227 37.91 -3.46 -1.10
C LYS A 227 37.71 -3.04 -2.56
N LYS A 228 38.59 -2.18 -3.11
CA LYS A 228 38.48 -1.70 -4.51
C LYS A 228 38.11 -2.85 -5.46
N GLY A 229 36.97 -2.74 -6.13
CA GLY A 229 36.50 -3.75 -7.10
C GLY A 229 36.00 -5.08 -6.52
N GLN A 230 36.05 -5.29 -5.20
CA GLN A 230 35.33 -6.39 -4.57
C GLN A 230 33.94 -5.91 -4.20
N PHE A 231 33.00 -6.23 -5.08
CA PHE A 231 31.61 -6.36 -4.73
C PHE A 231 31.51 -7.21 -3.46
N LEU A 232 30.65 -6.84 -2.51
CA LEU A 232 29.93 -7.86 -1.78
C LEU A 232 29.15 -8.62 -2.86
N LYS A 233 29.78 -9.62 -3.49
CA LYS A 233 29.04 -10.81 -3.86
C LYS A 233 28.51 -11.30 -2.52
N THR A 234 27.35 -10.80 -2.12
CA THR A 234 26.35 -11.73 -1.68
C THR A 234 26.25 -12.69 -2.84
N GLU A 235 26.98 -13.80 -2.74
CA GLU A 235 26.35 -15.05 -3.04
C GLU A 235 25.05 -14.97 -2.25
N SER A 236 23.99 -14.45 -2.87
CA SER A 236 22.64 -14.83 -2.48
C SER A 236 22.80 -16.31 -2.34
N PRO A 237 22.66 -16.88 -1.12
CA PRO A 237 22.85 -18.30 -0.96
C PRO A 237 22.00 -18.89 -2.06
N VAL A 238 22.66 -19.48 -3.05
CA VAL A 238 21.96 -20.20 -4.07
C VAL A 238 21.46 -21.32 -3.19
N LEU A 239 20.22 -21.19 -2.74
CA LEU A 239 19.43 -22.33 -2.39
C LEU A 239 19.41 -23.08 -3.71
N SER A 240 20.45 -23.86 -3.95
CA SER A 240 20.48 -24.96 -4.87
C SER A 240 19.51 -25.93 -4.23
N ILE A 241 18.23 -25.60 -4.36
CA ILE A 241 17.19 -26.58 -4.33
C ILE A 241 17.54 -27.38 -5.57
N ASN A 242 18.30 -28.47 -5.37
CA ASN A 242 18.37 -29.56 -6.32
C ASN A 242 16.94 -30.10 -6.42
N LEU A 243 16.08 -29.34 -7.09
CA LEU A 243 14.82 -29.83 -7.54
C LEU A 243 15.20 -30.89 -8.56
N PRO A 244 14.77 -32.15 -8.37
CA PRO A 244 14.92 -33.15 -9.41
C PRO A 244 14.40 -32.56 -10.72
N PRO A 245 14.98 -32.91 -11.89
CA PRO A 245 14.44 -32.50 -13.17
C PRO A 245 13.02 -33.04 -13.27
N GLU A 246 12.05 -32.17 -12.99
CA GLU A 246 10.71 -32.61 -12.71
C GLU A 246 9.85 -32.48 -13.94
N GLN A 247 8.97 -33.47 -14.12
CA GLN A 247 7.85 -33.35 -15.03
C GLN A 247 6.98 -32.19 -14.54
N THR A 248 7.21 -31.00 -15.08
CA THR A 248 6.42 -29.82 -14.74
C THR A 248 5.08 -29.94 -15.45
N PHE A 249 4.11 -30.54 -14.77
CA PHE A 249 2.72 -30.44 -15.19
C PHE A 249 2.34 -28.95 -15.24
N LYS A 250 1.47 -28.61 -16.20
CA LYS A 250 0.92 -27.26 -16.30
C LYS A 250 0.31 -26.87 -14.95
N PRO A 251 0.56 -25.64 -14.46
CA PRO A 251 0.03 -25.22 -13.18
C PRO A 251 -1.50 -25.25 -13.22
N VAL A 252 -2.09 -25.68 -12.11
CA VAL A 252 -3.54 -25.73 -11.92
C VAL A 252 -3.93 -24.68 -10.89
N THR A 253 -5.04 -24.00 -11.12
CA THR A 253 -5.56 -23.01 -10.18
C THR A 253 -6.45 -23.69 -9.16
N VAL A 254 -6.21 -23.40 -7.88
CA VAL A 254 -7.03 -23.82 -6.74
C VAL A 254 -7.65 -22.58 -6.12
N ARG A 255 -8.98 -22.59 -5.96
CA ARG A 255 -9.71 -21.62 -5.16
C ARG A 255 -9.74 -22.08 -3.72
N VAL A 256 -9.34 -21.19 -2.83
CA VAL A 256 -9.33 -21.40 -1.39
C VAL A 256 -10.40 -20.53 -0.77
N GLU A 257 -11.28 -21.14 0.02
CA GLU A 257 -12.14 -20.43 0.96
C GLU A 257 -11.54 -20.56 2.36
N TYR A 258 -11.43 -19.44 3.06
CA TYR A 258 -10.90 -19.40 4.42
C TYR A 258 -11.68 -18.44 5.33
N ALA A 259 -11.54 -18.63 6.63
CA ALA A 259 -12.02 -17.71 7.66
C ALA A 259 -10.83 -17.06 8.37
N LYS A 260 -11.02 -15.81 8.81
CA LYS A 260 -10.07 -15.09 9.66
C LYS A 260 -10.78 -14.39 10.82
N ASP A 261 -10.35 -14.63 12.05
CA ASP A 261 -10.82 -13.98 13.26
C ASP A 261 -9.68 -13.85 14.29
N GLY A 262 -10.00 -13.47 15.54
CA GLY A 262 -9.00 -13.28 16.58
C GLY A 262 -7.90 -12.31 16.14
N PRO A 263 -6.61 -12.64 16.35
CA PRO A 263 -5.49 -11.81 15.89
C PRO A 263 -5.41 -11.63 14.37
N MET A 264 -5.90 -12.58 13.57
CA MET A 264 -5.81 -12.53 12.11
C MET A 264 -6.68 -11.44 11.48
N ARG A 265 -7.66 -10.90 12.22
CA ARG A 265 -8.44 -9.73 11.76
C ARG A 265 -7.58 -8.47 11.62
N CYS A 266 -6.46 -8.40 12.35
CA CYS A 266 -5.55 -7.25 12.36
C CYS A 266 -4.56 -7.24 11.18
N LEU A 267 -4.49 -8.33 10.41
CA LEU A 267 -3.64 -8.39 9.22
C LEU A 267 -4.36 -7.81 8.01
N SER A 268 -3.64 -6.99 7.25
CA SER A 268 -4.05 -6.52 5.94
C SER A 268 -4.11 -7.66 4.92
N THR A 269 -4.81 -7.43 3.79
CA THR A 269 -4.88 -8.41 2.69
C THR A 269 -3.50 -8.84 2.19
N LEU A 270 -2.52 -7.93 2.16
CA LEU A 270 -1.16 -8.22 1.70
C LEU A 270 -0.42 -9.14 2.68
N GLU A 271 -0.57 -8.91 3.98
CA GLU A 271 0.03 -9.75 5.01
C GLU A 271 -0.59 -11.15 5.03
N ILE A 272 -1.91 -11.24 4.87
CA ILE A 272 -2.62 -12.52 4.72
C ILE A 272 -2.15 -13.26 3.46
N MET A 273 -1.98 -12.56 2.33
CA MET A 273 -1.44 -13.15 1.09
C MET A 273 -0.03 -13.73 1.32
N ASN A 274 0.85 -12.96 1.98
CA ASN A 274 2.20 -13.42 2.31
C ASN A 274 2.18 -14.60 3.29
N LEU A 275 1.27 -14.61 4.26
CA LEU A 275 1.05 -15.73 5.17
C LEU A 275 0.64 -16.99 4.40
N TRP A 276 -0.33 -16.91 3.48
CA TRP A 276 -0.72 -18.04 2.65
C TRP A 276 0.44 -18.58 1.81
N VAL A 277 1.20 -17.70 1.14
CA VAL A 277 2.41 -18.11 0.40
C VAL A 277 3.38 -18.89 1.28
N ARG A 278 3.60 -18.45 2.53
CA ARG A 278 4.44 -19.17 3.50
C ARG A 278 3.82 -20.51 3.91
N LEU A 279 2.51 -20.57 4.14
CA LEU A 279 1.80 -21.81 4.51
C LEU A 279 1.88 -22.86 3.40
N PHE A 280 1.65 -22.49 2.13
CA PHE A 280 1.79 -23.41 1.00
C PHE A 280 3.23 -23.94 0.85
N ARG A 281 4.23 -23.07 1.01
CA ARG A 281 5.64 -23.50 0.98
C ARG A 281 5.97 -24.45 2.14
N ARG A 282 5.46 -24.18 3.35
CA ARG A 282 5.61 -25.06 4.52
C ARG A 282 4.88 -26.39 4.37
N ALA A 283 3.77 -26.42 3.63
CA ALA A 283 3.04 -27.63 3.27
C ALA A 283 3.74 -28.46 2.17
N GLY A 284 4.91 -28.02 1.68
CA GLY A 284 5.64 -28.71 0.60
C GLY A 284 5.00 -28.55 -0.78
N VAL A 285 4.04 -27.64 -0.94
CA VAL A 285 3.31 -27.44 -2.19
C VAL A 285 4.08 -26.47 -3.09
N ARG A 286 4.23 -26.83 -4.36
CA ARG A 286 4.94 -26.00 -5.35
C ARG A 286 4.04 -24.91 -5.90
N LEU A 287 4.43 -23.65 -5.69
CA LEU A 287 3.76 -22.47 -6.22
C LEU A 287 4.18 -22.21 -7.67
N ALA A 288 3.25 -21.74 -8.50
CA ALA A 288 3.57 -21.17 -9.80
C ALA A 288 3.90 -19.68 -9.67
N TYR A 289 4.83 -19.17 -10.49
CA TYR A 289 5.32 -17.79 -10.44
C TYR A 289 5.06 -17.02 -11.75
N SER A 290 5.01 -15.70 -11.68
CA SER A 290 4.99 -14.82 -12.85
C SER A 290 6.32 -14.85 -13.62
N GLU A 291 6.28 -14.55 -14.92
CA GLU A 291 7.42 -14.63 -15.84
C GLU A 291 8.18 -13.29 -15.99
N GLY A 292 7.96 -12.34 -15.08
CA GLY A 292 8.58 -11.00 -15.12
C GLY A 292 9.95 -10.92 -14.42
N PHE A 293 10.56 -9.74 -14.45
CA PHE A 293 11.88 -9.45 -13.84
C PHE A 293 11.94 -9.70 -12.32
N SER A 294 10.79 -9.67 -11.63
CA SER A 294 10.66 -10.03 -10.22
C SER A 294 9.55 -11.08 -10.07
N PRO A 295 9.85 -12.38 -10.26
CA PRO A 295 8.87 -13.45 -10.19
C PRO A 295 8.14 -13.45 -8.84
N SER A 296 6.82 -13.34 -8.89
CA SER A 296 5.94 -13.37 -7.72
C SER A 296 4.99 -14.57 -7.81
N PRO A 297 4.58 -15.17 -6.68
CA PRO A 297 3.59 -16.24 -6.68
C PRO A 297 2.31 -15.79 -7.40
N ARG A 298 1.76 -16.66 -8.28
CA ARG A 298 0.49 -16.42 -8.95
C ARG A 298 -0.66 -16.65 -7.99
N ILE A 299 -0.97 -15.62 -7.21
CA ILE A 299 -2.09 -15.56 -6.27
C ILE A 299 -2.99 -14.36 -6.61
N SER A 300 -4.30 -14.57 -6.61
CA SER A 300 -5.31 -13.55 -6.85
C SER A 300 -6.30 -13.52 -5.69
N MET A 301 -6.22 -12.48 -4.88
CA MET A 301 -7.12 -12.29 -3.74
C MET A 301 -8.50 -11.83 -4.21
N GLY A 302 -9.55 -12.23 -3.48
CA GLY A 302 -10.88 -11.62 -3.60
C GLY A 302 -10.91 -10.18 -3.05
N PRO A 303 -12.10 -9.57 -2.98
CA PRO A 303 -12.27 -8.22 -2.47
C PRO A 303 -11.68 -8.05 -1.06
N ALA A 304 -10.79 -7.06 -0.93
CA ALA A 304 -10.09 -6.77 0.31
C ALA A 304 -11.06 -6.46 1.45
N LEU A 305 -10.74 -6.95 2.64
CA LEU A 305 -11.46 -6.64 3.87
C LEU A 305 -10.67 -5.62 4.67
N VAL A 306 -11.37 -4.66 5.28
CA VAL A 306 -10.76 -3.65 6.16
C VAL A 306 -10.12 -4.35 7.37
N VAL A 307 -8.97 -3.83 7.83
CA VAL A 307 -8.30 -4.29 9.05
C VAL A 307 -9.23 -4.13 10.26
N GLY A 308 -9.18 -5.08 11.18
CA GLY A 308 -10.07 -5.13 12.36
C GLY A 308 -11.34 -5.96 12.16
N VAL A 309 -11.68 -6.31 10.91
CA VAL A 309 -12.90 -7.09 10.60
C VAL A 309 -12.61 -8.58 10.48
N ALA A 310 -13.40 -9.38 11.19
CA ALA A 310 -13.39 -10.84 11.08
C ALA A 310 -14.16 -11.30 9.84
N SER A 311 -13.90 -12.51 9.36
CA SER A 311 -14.62 -13.09 8.23
C SER A 311 -14.73 -14.60 8.31
N GLU A 312 -15.88 -15.12 7.89
CA GLU A 312 -16.16 -16.54 7.73
C GLU A 312 -16.06 -17.02 6.28
N ALA A 313 -15.88 -16.10 5.32
CA ALA A 313 -15.93 -16.42 3.89
C ALA A 313 -15.04 -15.46 3.10
N GLU A 314 -13.73 -15.70 3.15
CA GLU A 314 -12.73 -15.06 2.30
C GLU A 314 -12.30 -16.00 1.18
N TYR A 315 -11.91 -15.45 0.03
CA TYR A 315 -11.50 -16.26 -1.12
C TYR A 315 -10.21 -15.74 -1.75
N PHE A 316 -9.39 -16.67 -2.24
CA PHE A 316 -8.33 -16.37 -3.20
C PHE A 316 -8.13 -17.54 -4.16
N ASP A 317 -7.60 -17.23 -5.33
CA ASP A 317 -7.16 -18.22 -6.32
C ASP A 317 -5.63 -18.30 -6.29
N ILE A 318 -5.07 -19.50 -6.24
CA ILE A 318 -3.62 -19.73 -6.28
C ILE A 318 -3.27 -20.77 -7.34
N SER A 319 -2.25 -20.49 -8.15
CA SER A 319 -1.74 -21.44 -9.14
C SER A 319 -0.62 -22.31 -8.56
N LEU A 320 -0.77 -23.62 -8.66
CA LEU A 320 0.10 -24.62 -8.04
C LEU A 320 0.58 -25.63 -9.09
N HIS A 321 1.80 -26.13 -8.95
CA HIS A 321 2.32 -27.22 -9.78
C HIS A 321 1.99 -28.58 -9.14
N PRO A 322 1.31 -29.49 -9.87
CA PRO A 322 1.19 -30.90 -9.48
C PRO A 322 2.56 -31.60 -9.40
N PRO A 323 2.66 -32.75 -8.71
CA PRO A 323 1.57 -33.48 -8.06
C PRO A 323 1.24 -32.97 -6.65
N PHE A 324 -0.04 -32.93 -6.32
CA PHE A 324 -0.54 -32.78 -4.95
C PHE A 324 -1.95 -33.37 -4.83
N ASP A 325 -2.29 -33.86 -3.65
CA ASP A 325 -3.65 -34.27 -3.30
C ASP A 325 -4.36 -33.10 -2.61
N ILE A 326 -5.50 -32.65 -3.14
CA ILE A 326 -6.19 -31.45 -2.64
C ILE A 326 -6.79 -31.67 -1.23
N VAL A 327 -7.21 -32.88 -0.91
CA VAL A 327 -7.80 -33.23 0.40
C VAL A 327 -6.70 -33.22 1.46
N ARG A 328 -5.60 -33.91 1.18
CA ARG A 328 -4.43 -33.96 2.08
C ARG A 328 -3.77 -32.59 2.22
N MET A 329 -3.75 -31.80 1.14
CA MET A 329 -3.27 -30.41 1.16
C MET A 329 -4.13 -29.55 2.09
N LYS A 330 -5.46 -29.70 2.08
CA LYS A 330 -6.36 -28.99 2.99
C LYS A 330 -6.02 -29.27 4.46
N GLU A 331 -5.88 -30.54 4.81
CA GLU A 331 -5.56 -30.98 6.17
C GLU A 331 -4.21 -30.45 6.63
N THR A 332 -3.19 -30.57 5.77
CA THR A 332 -1.83 -30.06 6.03
C THR A 332 -1.84 -28.55 6.24
N LEU A 333 -2.54 -27.80 5.38
CA LEU A 333 -2.66 -26.35 5.53
C LEU A 333 -3.37 -25.97 6.82
N GLN A 334 -4.48 -26.64 7.16
CA GLN A 334 -5.23 -26.37 8.39
C GLN A 334 -4.38 -26.64 9.64
N ALA A 335 -3.55 -27.68 9.64
CA ALA A 335 -2.64 -27.98 10.75
C ALA A 335 -1.51 -26.94 10.91
N LEU A 336 -1.14 -26.25 9.82
CA LEU A 336 -0.10 -25.22 9.81
C LEU A 336 -0.65 -23.80 10.09
N CYS A 337 -1.97 -23.61 9.98
CA CYS A 337 -2.60 -22.31 10.18
C CYS A 337 -2.37 -21.80 11.62
N PRO A 338 -2.00 -20.52 11.79
CA PRO A 338 -1.95 -19.91 13.12
C PRO A 338 -3.35 -19.73 13.71
N GLU A 339 -3.41 -19.42 15.00
CA GLU A 339 -4.65 -19.07 15.68
C GLU A 339 -5.40 -17.97 14.92
N GLY A 340 -6.71 -18.18 14.74
CA GLY A 340 -7.58 -17.25 14.04
C GLY A 340 -7.60 -17.41 12.52
N LEU A 341 -6.89 -18.36 11.91
CA LEU A 341 -6.97 -18.68 10.48
C LEU A 341 -7.51 -20.10 10.27
N ARG A 342 -8.53 -20.26 9.41
CA ARG A 342 -9.12 -21.59 9.11
C ARG A 342 -9.30 -21.81 7.62
N VAL A 343 -8.90 -22.98 7.13
CA VAL A 343 -9.15 -23.42 5.75
C VAL A 343 -10.53 -24.08 5.69
N LYS A 344 -11.47 -23.49 4.95
CA LYS A 344 -12.85 -24.03 4.84
C LYS A 344 -12.97 -25.00 3.68
N ARG A 345 -12.64 -24.56 2.46
CA ARG A 345 -12.74 -25.37 1.24
C ARG A 345 -11.57 -25.11 0.30
N LEU A 346 -11.17 -26.15 -0.43
CA LEU A 346 -10.22 -26.08 -1.55
C LEU A 346 -10.88 -26.72 -2.76
N VAL A 347 -10.99 -25.99 -3.88
CA VAL A 347 -11.63 -26.48 -5.10
C VAL A 347 -10.77 -26.11 -6.30
N PHE A 348 -10.58 -27.03 -7.22
CA PHE A 348 -9.90 -26.74 -8.47
C PHE A 348 -10.75 -25.84 -9.38
N VAL A 349 -10.12 -24.84 -9.99
CA VAL A 349 -10.75 -23.96 -10.97
C VAL A 349 -10.49 -24.54 -12.37
N HIS A 350 -11.39 -25.42 -12.82
CA HIS A 350 -11.20 -26.19 -14.05
C HIS A 350 -11.66 -25.48 -15.34
N ARG A 351 -12.29 -24.30 -15.26
CA ARG A 351 -12.89 -23.59 -16.40
C ARG A 351 -12.71 -22.07 -16.27
N LYS A 352 -12.99 -21.35 -17.36
CA LYS A 352 -13.03 -19.88 -17.37
C LYS A 352 -14.23 -19.39 -16.54
N VAL A 353 -14.00 -19.19 -15.25
CA VAL A 353 -14.90 -18.41 -14.38
C VAL A 353 -14.40 -16.96 -14.31
N PRO A 354 -15.28 -15.98 -14.05
CA PRO A 354 -14.84 -14.61 -13.76
C PRO A 354 -13.89 -14.57 -12.57
N SER A 355 -13.03 -13.55 -12.53
CA SER A 355 -12.17 -13.30 -11.36
C SER A 355 -13.02 -13.02 -10.13
N LEU A 356 -12.50 -13.36 -8.94
CA LEU A 356 -13.19 -13.12 -7.66
C LEU A 356 -13.68 -11.67 -7.53
N THR A 357 -12.81 -10.70 -7.83
CA THR A 357 -13.11 -9.27 -7.77
C THR A 357 -14.19 -8.83 -8.77
N SER A 358 -14.31 -9.49 -9.92
CA SER A 358 -15.35 -9.17 -10.90
C SER A 358 -16.68 -9.86 -10.59
N PHE A 359 -16.64 -11.01 -9.92
CA PHE A 359 -17.83 -11.81 -9.64
C PHE A 359 -18.54 -11.35 -8.36
N ILE A 360 -17.78 -11.16 -7.28
CA ILE A 360 -18.31 -10.81 -5.97
C ILE A 360 -18.82 -9.37 -6.01
N THR A 361 -20.11 -9.22 -5.77
CA THR A 361 -20.78 -7.90 -5.74
C THR A 361 -21.69 -7.74 -4.53
N ARG A 362 -21.99 -8.84 -3.81
CA ARG A 362 -22.83 -8.83 -2.62
C ARG A 362 -22.06 -9.35 -1.41
N TYR A 363 -22.23 -8.66 -0.29
CA TYR A 363 -21.49 -8.92 0.95
C TYR A 363 -22.46 -8.96 2.12
N HIS A 364 -22.29 -9.94 2.99
CA HIS A 364 -23.11 -10.12 4.19
C HIS A 364 -22.24 -9.90 5.42
N TYR A 365 -22.72 -9.08 6.34
CA TYR A 365 -22.04 -8.77 7.59
C TYR A 365 -22.96 -9.01 8.78
N GLU A 366 -22.38 -9.47 9.88
CA GLU A 366 -22.95 -9.39 11.21
C GLU A 366 -22.20 -8.31 11.98
N VAL A 367 -22.93 -7.40 12.61
CA VAL A 367 -22.39 -6.29 13.39
C VAL A 367 -22.97 -6.35 14.80
N ASN A 368 -22.10 -6.40 15.80
CA ASN A 368 -22.45 -6.32 17.21
C ASN A 368 -22.04 -4.95 17.77
N LEU A 369 -23.02 -4.21 18.28
CA LEU A 369 -22.87 -2.85 18.83
C LEU A 369 -22.56 -2.83 20.34
N GLY A 370 -22.38 -3.99 20.96
CA GLY A 370 -22.08 -4.13 22.39
C GLY A 370 -23.30 -4.04 23.32
N LYS A 371 -23.09 -4.37 24.61
CA LYS A 371 -24.14 -4.40 25.65
C LYS A 371 -24.65 -2.99 25.98
N GLY A 372 -25.97 -2.85 26.20
CA GLY A 372 -26.59 -1.62 26.71
C GLY A 372 -27.06 -0.62 25.64
N THR A 373 -26.86 -0.93 24.36
CA THR A 373 -27.27 -0.05 23.26
C THR A 373 -28.68 -0.40 22.80
N SER A 374 -29.59 0.58 22.79
CA SER A 374 -30.84 0.46 22.04
C SER A 374 -30.55 0.88 20.60
N LEU A 375 -30.93 0.07 19.62
CA LEU A 375 -30.91 0.44 18.20
C LEU A 375 -31.90 1.59 17.98
N THR A 376 -31.44 2.83 18.11
CA THR A 376 -32.22 3.96 17.63
C THR A 376 -32.00 4.01 16.12
N LEU A 377 -32.94 3.41 15.37
CA LEU A 377 -33.02 3.46 13.90
C LEU A 377 -33.36 4.89 13.41
N ASN A 378 -32.72 5.90 13.98
CA ASN A 378 -32.83 7.27 13.51
C ASN A 378 -32.17 7.33 12.14
N GLN A 379 -33.01 7.16 11.11
CA GLN A 379 -32.75 7.54 9.73
C GLN A 379 -31.72 6.67 9.00
N ILE A 380 -32.12 5.44 8.61
CA ILE A 380 -31.59 4.79 7.38
C ILE A 380 -31.92 5.64 6.11
N LYS A 381 -32.53 6.82 6.27
CA LYS A 381 -32.64 7.83 5.23
C LYS A 381 -31.38 8.69 5.23
N GLY A 382 -30.41 8.31 4.40
CA GLY A 382 -29.16 9.03 4.18
C GLY A 382 -28.41 8.49 2.95
N ALA A 383 -27.20 9.01 2.72
CA ALA A 383 -26.36 8.74 1.54
C ALA A 383 -25.93 7.27 1.32
N PHE A 384 -26.24 6.37 2.27
CA PHE A 384 -25.74 5.00 2.30
C PHE A 384 -26.81 3.93 2.04
N SER A 385 -28.08 4.33 1.93
CA SER A 385 -29.20 3.41 1.63
C SER A 385 -29.06 2.74 0.26
N GLU A 386 -28.33 3.35 -0.67
CA GLU A 386 -28.13 2.84 -2.03
C GLU A 386 -27.36 1.52 -2.11
N PHE A 387 -26.54 1.21 -1.09
CA PHE A 387 -25.79 -0.05 -1.00
C PHE A 387 -26.52 -1.12 -0.19
N LEU A 388 -27.43 -0.73 0.69
CA LEU A 388 -28.09 -1.64 1.62
C LEU A 388 -29.19 -2.43 0.90
N ALA A 389 -28.92 -3.71 0.67
CA ALA A 389 -29.85 -4.65 0.04
C ALA A 389 -30.70 -5.42 1.05
N GLY A 390 -30.30 -5.46 2.33
CA GLY A 390 -31.03 -6.16 3.39
C GLY A 390 -30.54 -5.76 4.77
N PHE A 391 -31.45 -5.76 5.74
CA PHE A 391 -31.19 -5.39 7.13
C PHE A 391 -32.09 -6.24 8.03
N ASP A 392 -31.49 -7.01 8.93
CA ASP A 392 -32.21 -7.83 9.91
C ASP A 392 -31.66 -7.61 11.32
N ILE A 393 -32.54 -7.46 12.30
CA ILE A 393 -32.15 -7.37 13.71
C ILE A 393 -32.15 -8.79 14.28
N ILE A 394 -31.00 -9.25 14.79
CA ILE A 394 -30.89 -10.54 15.47
C ILE A 394 -31.37 -10.38 16.93
N ASP A 395 -30.88 -9.37 17.62
CA ASP A 395 -31.27 -9.02 19.00
C ASP A 395 -30.92 -7.55 19.33
N ARG A 396 -31.02 -7.17 20.62
CA ARG A 396 -30.85 -5.77 21.10
C ARG A 396 -29.51 -5.12 20.72
N GLY A 397 -28.49 -5.87 20.33
CA GLY A 397 -27.19 -5.29 19.92
C GLY A 397 -26.62 -5.85 18.63
N ARG A 398 -27.24 -6.87 18.02
CA ARG A 398 -26.70 -7.55 16.83
C ARG A 398 -27.60 -7.40 15.62
N VAL A 399 -27.00 -7.06 14.49
CA VAL A 399 -27.69 -6.87 13.21
C VAL A 399 -26.97 -7.59 12.08
N LYS A 400 -27.74 -8.03 11.08
CA LYS A 400 -27.24 -8.51 9.79
C LYS A 400 -27.45 -7.43 8.74
N LEU A 401 -26.41 -7.18 7.96
CA LEU A 401 -26.40 -6.22 6.87
C LEU A 401 -26.03 -6.94 5.59
N THR A 402 -26.86 -6.78 4.56
CA THR A 402 -26.53 -7.20 3.20
C THR A 402 -26.23 -5.96 2.39
N PHE A 403 -25.02 -5.89 1.85
CA PHE A 403 -24.61 -4.82 0.95
C PHE A 403 -24.47 -5.32 -0.48
N GLN A 404 -24.85 -4.49 -1.44
CA GLN A 404 -24.70 -4.73 -2.87
C GLN A 404 -23.86 -3.59 -3.47
N GLU A 405 -22.65 -3.92 -3.91
CA GLU A 405 -21.81 -2.97 -4.64
C GLU A 405 -22.29 -2.80 -6.08
N ARG A 406 -22.08 -1.59 -6.60
CA ARG A 406 -22.33 -1.24 -7.99
C ARG A 406 -21.00 -1.10 -8.75
N PRO A 407 -20.98 -1.36 -10.06
CA PRO A 407 -19.74 -1.30 -10.86
C PRO A 407 -19.03 0.07 -10.82
N ASP A 408 -19.81 1.15 -10.65
CA ASP A 408 -19.38 2.54 -10.69
C ASP A 408 -19.00 3.12 -9.32
N ARG A 409 -19.40 2.47 -8.22
CA ARG A 409 -19.18 2.97 -6.86
C ARG A 409 -18.88 1.83 -5.89
N ARG A 410 -17.64 1.80 -5.38
CA ARG A 410 -17.22 0.86 -4.34
C ARG A 410 -17.66 1.32 -2.97
N MET A 411 -18.01 0.36 -2.12
CA MET A 411 -18.43 0.62 -0.77
C MET A 411 -17.21 0.76 0.15
N LYS A 412 -17.14 1.85 0.91
CA LYS A 412 -16.20 1.98 2.01
C LYS A 412 -16.88 1.57 3.30
N LEU A 413 -16.62 0.35 3.75
CA LEU A 413 -17.31 -0.26 4.90
C LEU A 413 -17.29 0.63 6.15
N ARG A 414 -16.14 1.26 6.47
CA ARG A 414 -16.01 2.20 7.60
C ARG A 414 -17.03 3.33 7.51
N GLU A 415 -16.99 4.12 6.42
CA GLU A 415 -17.88 5.27 6.23
C GLU A 415 -19.37 4.87 6.32
N VAL A 416 -19.71 3.69 5.78
CA VAL A 416 -21.09 3.17 5.84
C VAL A 416 -21.49 2.78 7.27
N LEU A 417 -20.68 2.01 7.98
CA LEU A 417 -21.03 1.55 9.33
C LEU A 417 -21.03 2.70 10.34
N GLU A 418 -20.04 3.59 10.28
CA GLU A 418 -19.96 4.75 11.16
C GLU A 418 -21.13 5.71 10.91
N GLY A 419 -21.51 5.90 9.64
CA GLY A 419 -22.69 6.68 9.28
C GLY A 419 -24.02 6.04 9.71
N LEU A 420 -24.14 4.70 9.63
CA LEU A 420 -25.36 3.98 10.01
C LEU A 420 -25.59 3.92 11.52
N PHE A 421 -24.53 3.72 12.29
CA PHE A 421 -24.62 3.52 13.74
C PHE A 421 -24.21 4.73 14.58
N ASN A 422 -23.69 5.79 13.94
CA ASN A 422 -23.12 6.97 14.59
C ASN A 422 -22.12 6.59 15.69
N ARG A 423 -21.24 5.64 15.36
CA ARG A 423 -20.22 5.06 16.25
C ARG A 423 -18.97 4.75 15.45
N LYS A 424 -17.80 4.84 16.07
CA LYS A 424 -16.55 4.47 15.41
C LYS A 424 -16.53 2.96 15.12
N MET A 425 -15.96 2.56 13.99
CA MET A 425 -15.90 1.16 13.57
C MET A 425 -15.19 0.27 14.61
N GLU A 426 -14.23 0.82 15.32
CA GLU A 426 -13.45 0.19 16.40
C GLU A 426 -14.29 -0.18 17.62
N GLU A 427 -15.45 0.47 17.81
CA GLU A 427 -16.38 0.21 18.92
C GLU A 427 -17.36 -0.92 18.59
N MET A 428 -17.26 -1.51 17.39
CA MET A 428 -18.18 -2.52 16.87
C MET A 428 -17.43 -3.84 16.60
N GLU A 429 -18.04 -4.97 16.92
CA GLU A 429 -17.53 -6.26 16.43
C GLU A 429 -18.18 -6.56 15.09
N ILE A 430 -17.36 -6.61 14.04
CA ILE A 430 -17.83 -6.77 12.67
C ILE A 430 -17.29 -8.07 12.12
N LYS A 431 -18.18 -8.87 11.52
CA LYS A 431 -17.85 -10.15 10.89
C LYS A 431 -18.49 -10.23 9.51
N ARG A 432 -17.68 -10.39 8.46
CA ARG A 432 -18.16 -10.75 7.12
C ARG A 432 -18.57 -12.23 7.13
N THR A 433 -19.84 -12.52 6.91
CA THR A 433 -20.37 -13.89 7.01
C THR A 433 -20.44 -14.59 5.65
N ARG A 434 -20.65 -13.84 4.56
CA ARG A 434 -20.75 -14.39 3.20
C ARG A 434 -20.37 -13.36 2.13
N MET A 435 -19.91 -13.86 0.98
CA MET A 435 -19.72 -13.10 -0.25
C MET A 435 -20.36 -13.84 -1.42
N GLU A 436 -21.04 -13.12 -2.29
CA GLU A 436 -21.79 -13.70 -3.41
C GLU A 436 -21.68 -12.84 -4.67
N GLY A 437 -21.86 -13.49 -5.81
CA GLY A 437 -22.02 -12.87 -7.12
C GLY A 437 -23.27 -13.37 -7.81
N GLN A 438 -23.79 -12.58 -8.75
CA GLN A 438 -24.95 -12.99 -9.53
C GLN A 438 -24.52 -13.86 -10.72
N HIS A 439 -25.15 -15.02 -10.87
CA HIS A 439 -25.01 -15.89 -12.03
C HIS A 439 -26.38 -16.39 -12.46
N ARG A 440 -26.80 -16.07 -13.70
CA ARG A 440 -28.10 -16.47 -14.28
C ARG A 440 -29.30 -16.23 -13.35
N GLY A 441 -29.35 -15.04 -12.75
CA GLY A 441 -30.45 -14.63 -11.86
C GLY A 441 -30.40 -15.18 -10.43
N ARG A 442 -29.40 -16.01 -10.09
CA ARG A 442 -29.20 -16.52 -8.72
C ARG A 442 -27.94 -15.93 -8.10
N TYR A 443 -27.95 -15.74 -6.79
CA TYR A 443 -26.73 -15.41 -6.04
C TYR A 443 -26.04 -16.69 -5.63
N LEU A 444 -24.76 -16.80 -5.99
CA LEU A 444 -23.91 -17.94 -5.68
C LEU A 444 -22.66 -17.45 -4.98
N ASP A 445 -22.15 -18.25 -4.04
CA ASP A 445 -20.80 -18.06 -3.54
C ASP A 445 -19.75 -18.43 -4.62
N PRO A 446 -18.49 -17.98 -4.48
CA PRO A 446 -17.45 -18.26 -5.47
C PRO A 446 -17.13 -19.74 -5.72
N ILE A 447 -17.45 -20.65 -4.82
CA ILE A 447 -17.26 -22.09 -4.98
C ILE A 447 -18.48 -22.71 -5.69
N GLU A 448 -19.70 -22.35 -5.27
CA GLU A 448 -20.95 -22.74 -5.92
C GLU A 448 -20.93 -22.36 -7.43
N LEU A 449 -20.35 -21.20 -7.76
CA LEU A 449 -20.15 -20.79 -9.16
C LEU A 449 -19.34 -21.82 -9.96
N ILE A 450 -18.27 -22.39 -9.39
CA ILE A 450 -17.43 -23.37 -10.07
C ILE A 450 -18.21 -24.66 -10.33
N GLU A 451 -18.99 -25.10 -9.34
CA GLU A 451 -19.81 -26.30 -9.44
C GLU A 451 -20.92 -26.17 -10.49
N VAL A 452 -21.63 -25.05 -10.51
CA VAL A 452 -22.72 -24.79 -11.47
C VAL A 452 -22.19 -24.61 -12.88
N ALA A 453 -21.10 -23.83 -13.05
CA ALA A 453 -20.45 -23.68 -14.36
C ALA A 453 -19.86 -25.00 -14.90
N GLY A 454 -19.69 -26.01 -14.04
CA GLY A 454 -19.30 -27.37 -14.40
C GLY A 454 -20.40 -28.17 -15.10
N ARG A 455 -21.66 -27.95 -14.74
CA ARG A 455 -22.84 -28.74 -15.19
C ARG A 455 -23.50 -28.21 -16.47
N ASP A 456 -23.14 -27.00 -16.92
CA ASP A 456 -23.69 -26.33 -18.10
C ASP A 456 -23.13 -26.82 -19.45
N LYS A 457 -22.77 -28.11 -19.57
CA LYS A 457 -22.38 -28.72 -20.84
C LYS A 457 -23.14 -30.00 -21.09
#